data_AF-A0A6V7L2V5-F1
#
_entry.id   AF-A0A6V7L2V5-F1
#
_cell.length_a   1.000
_cell.length_b   1.000
_cell.length_c   1.000
_cell.angle_alpha   90.00
_cell.angle_beta   90.00
_cell.angle_gamma   90.00
#
_symmetry.space_group_name_H-M   'P 1'
#
loop_
_entity.id
_entity.type
_entity.pdbx_description
1 polymer ?
#
loop_
_entity_poly.entity_id
_entity_poly.type
_entity_poly.pdbx_seq_one_letter_code
_entity_poly.pdbx_strand_id
1 'polypeptide(L)'
;CEEEEKVNDPLTGALVELLDKPKQLPEPVTVPYLNPLVLRKELENVLSQEGDTCLTKHRFIQEHPIVYWNLIWYFERINLNSHLPELWLNNDRVKDLSSNPNLVVVRTLWDNDKLHMNRLPMYLRWKQNIEDRT
;
A
#
# COMPACT_ATOMS: atom_id res chain seq x y z
N CYS A 1 3.92 -49.32 -26.79
CA CYS A 1 4.49 -49.75 -25.51
C CYS A 1 5.20 -48.56 -24.91
N GLU A 2 4.91 -48.37 -23.63
CA GLU A 2 5.21 -47.24 -22.79
C GLU A 2 6.71 -46.92 -22.70
N GLU A 3 7.03 -45.66 -22.47
CA GLU A 3 7.95 -45.24 -21.40
C GLU A 3 7.88 -43.70 -21.28
N GLU A 4 6.79 -43.23 -20.63
CA GLU A 4 6.77 -41.91 -20.01
C GLU A 4 7.62 -41.97 -18.74
N GLU A 5 8.89 -41.60 -18.86
CA GLU A 5 9.77 -41.39 -17.71
C GLU A 5 9.32 -40.12 -16.97
N LYS A 6 8.26 -40.23 -16.17
CA LYS A 6 7.84 -39.20 -15.22
C LYS A 6 8.88 -39.09 -14.13
N VAL A 7 9.83 -38.19 -14.36
CA VAL A 7 10.77 -37.65 -13.37
C VAL A 7 9.97 -36.98 -12.26
N ASN A 8 9.58 -37.77 -11.27
CA ASN A 8 9.02 -37.32 -10.00
C ASN A 8 10.17 -36.95 -9.07
N ASP A 9 10.91 -35.91 -9.42
CA ASP A 9 11.98 -35.39 -8.57
C ASP A 9 11.37 -34.78 -7.29
N PRO A 10 11.75 -35.26 -6.08
CA PRO A 10 11.22 -34.75 -4.81
C PRO A 10 11.49 -33.26 -4.60
N LEU A 11 12.55 -32.74 -5.24
CA LEU A 11 12.93 -31.33 -5.25
C LEU A 11 11.93 -30.46 -6.02
N THR A 12 11.35 -30.98 -7.10
CA THR A 12 10.33 -30.28 -7.89
C THR A 12 9.03 -30.16 -7.09
N GLY A 13 8.65 -31.21 -6.34
CA GLY A 13 7.53 -31.17 -5.39
C GLY A 13 7.74 -30.14 -4.28
N ALA A 14 8.93 -30.10 -3.68
CA ALA A 14 9.26 -29.13 -2.63
C ALA A 14 9.32 -27.68 -3.14
N LEU A 15 9.79 -27.45 -4.38
CA LEU A 15 9.78 -26.13 -5.01
C LEU A 15 8.35 -25.67 -5.31
N VAL A 16 7.50 -26.55 -5.83
CA VAL A 16 6.07 -26.26 -6.03
C VAL A 16 5.40 -25.93 -4.69
N GLU A 17 5.68 -26.68 -3.62
CA GLU A 17 5.12 -26.45 -2.28
C GLU A 17 5.65 -25.15 -1.62
N LEU A 18 6.86 -24.71 -1.96
CA LEU A 18 7.40 -23.41 -1.54
C LEU A 18 6.87 -22.24 -2.37
N LEU A 19 6.58 -22.44 -3.66
CA LEU A 19 5.95 -21.46 -4.54
C LEU A 19 4.46 -21.28 -4.24
N ASP A 20 3.77 -22.34 -3.79
CA ASP A 20 2.33 -22.37 -3.54
C ASP A 20 1.95 -21.97 -2.10
N LYS A 21 2.95 -21.70 -1.24
CA LYS A 21 2.69 -20.97 0.00
C LYS A 21 2.29 -19.54 -0.39
N PRO A 22 1.05 -19.10 -0.15
CA PRO A 22 0.70 -17.71 -0.35
C PRO A 22 1.65 -16.92 0.52
N LYS A 23 2.51 -16.08 -0.10
CA LYS A 23 3.29 -15.08 0.63
C LYS A 23 2.26 -14.36 1.48
N GLN A 24 2.27 -14.63 2.79
CA GLN A 24 1.36 -13.99 3.73
C GLN A 24 1.73 -12.51 3.66
N LEU A 25 1.00 -11.76 2.83
CA LEU A 25 1.17 -10.34 2.72
C LEU A 25 0.90 -9.79 4.13
N PRO A 26 1.75 -8.89 4.65
CA PRO A 26 1.53 -8.28 5.94
C PRO A 26 0.11 -7.73 6.01
N GLU A 27 -0.55 -7.88 7.15
CA GLU A 27 -1.89 -7.33 7.34
C GLU A 27 -1.85 -5.82 7.06
N PRO A 28 -2.73 -5.29 6.20
CA PRO A 28 -2.68 -3.90 5.80
C PRO A 28 -2.98 -2.98 6.98
N VAL A 29 -2.13 -1.98 7.18
CA VAL A 29 -2.34 -0.94 8.20
C VAL A 29 -3.53 -0.06 7.78
N THR A 30 -4.50 0.11 8.68
CA THR A 30 -5.66 0.98 8.47
C THR A 30 -5.61 2.17 9.40
N VAL A 31 -5.78 3.37 8.86
CA VAL A 31 -5.91 4.62 9.62
C VAL A 31 -7.17 5.38 9.20
N PRO A 32 -7.73 6.23 10.07
CA PRO A 32 -8.86 7.07 9.69
C PRO A 32 -8.48 8.06 8.59
N TYR A 33 -9.40 8.24 7.64
CA TYR A 33 -9.31 9.28 6.63
C TYR A 33 -9.57 10.66 7.24
N LEU A 34 -8.75 11.64 6.87
CA LEU A 34 -8.91 13.03 7.26
C LEU A 34 -9.41 13.88 6.08
N ASN A 35 -10.41 14.72 6.36
CA ASN A 35 -10.83 15.79 5.46
C ASN A 35 -9.62 16.71 5.15
N PRO A 36 -9.47 17.24 3.92
CA PRO A 36 -8.31 18.08 3.56
C PRO A 36 -8.04 19.23 4.54
N LEU A 37 -9.09 19.85 5.07
CA LEU A 37 -8.97 20.96 6.03
C LEU A 37 -8.48 20.50 7.40
N VAL A 38 -8.95 19.34 7.85
CA VAL A 38 -8.50 18.73 9.10
C VAL A 38 -7.04 18.30 8.95
N LEU A 39 -6.69 17.65 7.83
CA LEU A 39 -5.30 17.26 7.56
C LEU A 39 -4.35 18.47 7.56
N ARG A 40 -4.74 19.55 6.90
CA ARG A 40 -3.96 20.79 6.88
C ARG A 40 -3.74 21.32 8.29
N LYS A 41 -4.80 21.42 9.09
CA LYS A 41 -4.71 21.89 10.48
C LYS A 41 -3.78 21.00 11.32
N GLU A 42 -3.94 19.68 11.23
CA GLU A 42 -3.09 18.75 11.98
C GLU A 42 -1.62 18.85 11.54
N LEU A 43 -1.35 18.99 10.24
CA LEU A 43 0.00 19.22 9.74
C LEU A 43 0.60 20.54 10.26
N GLU A 44 -0.15 21.64 10.18
CA GLU A 44 0.27 22.95 10.70
C GLU A 44 0.57 22.87 12.22
N ASN A 45 -0.23 22.11 12.98
CA ASN A 45 0.01 21.86 14.40
C ASN A 45 1.32 21.11 14.65
N VAL A 46 1.58 20.02 13.91
CA VAL A 46 2.82 19.25 14.04
C VAL A 46 4.03 20.13 13.74
N LEU A 47 3.98 20.88 12.64
CA LEU A 47 5.07 21.79 12.24
C LEU A 47 5.30 22.90 13.27
N SER A 48 4.24 23.39 13.91
CA SER A 48 4.35 24.41 14.96
C SER A 48 4.99 23.88 16.24
N GLN A 49 4.85 22.59 16.54
CA GLN A 49 5.36 21.98 17.77
C GLN A 49 6.75 21.36 17.60
N GLU A 50 7.00 20.69 16.47
CA GLU A 50 8.20 19.89 16.24
C GLU A 50 9.16 20.51 15.21
N GLY A 51 8.72 21.55 14.50
CA GLY A 51 9.42 22.15 13.37
C GLY A 51 9.28 21.34 12.08
N ASP A 52 9.82 21.87 10.99
CA ASP A 52 9.79 21.27 9.65
C ASP A 52 10.69 20.03 9.51
N THR A 53 11.80 19.98 10.26
CA THR A 53 12.72 18.84 10.27
C THR A 53 12.10 17.53 10.77
N CYS A 54 10.90 17.54 11.36
CA CYS A 54 10.20 16.32 11.73
C CYS A 54 9.85 15.47 10.50
N LEU A 55 9.47 16.12 9.38
CA LEU A 55 8.99 15.45 8.15
C LEU A 55 10.05 14.63 7.42
N THR A 56 11.32 14.74 7.80
CA THR A 56 12.44 13.96 7.23
C THR A 56 12.88 12.82 8.13
N LYS A 57 12.31 12.70 9.35
CA LYS A 57 12.69 11.71 10.35
C LYS A 57 11.68 10.56 10.37
N HIS A 58 12.18 9.33 10.44
CA HIS A 58 11.31 8.14 10.53
C HIS A 58 10.37 8.18 11.76
N ARG A 59 10.76 8.92 12.80
CA ARG A 59 9.95 9.19 14.00
C ARG A 59 8.58 9.82 13.67
N PHE A 60 8.47 10.63 12.63
CA PHE A 60 7.21 11.24 12.20
C PHE A 60 6.12 10.20 11.88
N ILE A 61 6.51 9.06 11.30
CA ILE A 61 5.58 7.97 10.98
C ILE A 61 5.05 7.31 12.26
N GLN A 62 5.88 7.24 13.30
CA GLN A 62 5.54 6.61 14.57
C GLN A 62 4.67 7.52 15.45
N GLU A 63 4.96 8.81 15.47
CA GLU A 63 4.24 9.79 16.29
C GLU A 63 2.94 10.26 15.63
N HIS A 64 2.94 10.41 14.30
CA HIS A 64 1.81 10.96 13.54
C HIS A 64 1.37 10.05 12.39
N PRO A 65 1.05 8.76 12.64
CA PRO A 65 0.73 7.81 11.58
C PRO A 65 -0.49 8.23 10.74
N ILE A 66 -1.51 8.82 11.37
CA ILE A 66 -2.73 9.26 10.68
C ILE A 66 -2.41 10.39 9.70
N VAL A 67 -1.64 11.40 10.13
CA VAL A 67 -1.25 12.53 9.28
C VAL A 67 -0.38 12.05 8.13
N TYR A 68 0.63 11.23 8.43
CA TYR A 68 1.57 10.69 7.43
C TYR A 68 0.85 9.95 6.30
N TRP A 69 0.01 8.95 6.61
CA TRP A 69 -0.66 8.15 5.60
C TRP A 69 -1.69 8.95 4.78
N ASN A 70 -2.36 9.92 5.41
CA ASN A 70 -3.24 10.82 4.67
C ASN A 70 -2.43 11.71 3.72
N LEU A 71 -1.27 12.23 4.11
CA LEU A 71 -0.40 13.00 3.22
C LEU A 71 0.04 12.19 1.99
N ILE A 72 0.51 10.97 2.20
CA ILE A 72 0.88 10.06 1.11
C ILE A 72 -0.29 9.90 0.13
N TRP A 73 -1.48 9.60 0.65
CA TRP A 73 -2.68 9.41 -0.16
C TRP A 73 -3.05 10.66 -0.97
N TYR A 74 -3.01 11.85 -0.35
CA TYR A 74 -3.29 13.08 -1.08
C TYR A 74 -2.24 13.35 -2.15
N PHE A 75 -0.95 13.21 -1.82
CA PHE A 75 0.15 13.47 -2.75
C PHE A 75 0.08 12.57 -3.98
N GLU A 76 -0.23 11.29 -3.79
CA GLU A 76 -0.47 10.36 -4.89
C GLU A 76 -1.64 10.84 -5.77
N ARG A 77 -2.77 11.23 -5.17
CA ARG A 77 -3.96 11.68 -5.91
C ARG A 77 -3.79 12.97 -6.69
N ILE A 78 -2.99 13.92 -6.17
CA ILE A 78 -2.68 15.16 -6.87
C ILE A 78 -1.43 15.05 -7.74
N ASN A 79 -0.86 13.85 -7.84
CA ASN A 79 0.35 13.56 -8.59
C ASN A 79 1.54 14.45 -8.19
N LEU A 80 1.66 14.73 -6.88
CA LEU A 80 2.74 15.49 -6.28
C LEU A 80 3.87 14.56 -5.85
N ASN A 81 5.06 14.79 -6.39
CA ASN A 81 6.25 14.04 -6.02
C ASN A 81 6.74 14.45 -4.62
N SER A 82 7.06 13.47 -3.77
CA SER A 82 7.47 13.71 -2.38
C SER A 82 8.47 12.66 -1.91
N HIS A 83 9.31 13.03 -0.94
CA HIS A 83 10.24 12.12 -0.25
C HIS A 83 9.53 11.26 0.81
N LEU A 84 8.27 11.56 1.16
CA LEU A 84 7.56 10.86 2.23
C LEU A 84 7.46 9.34 2.00
N PRO A 85 7.19 8.80 0.79
CA PRO A 85 7.18 7.34 0.56
C PRO A 85 8.53 6.69 0.86
N GLU A 86 9.63 7.36 0.54
CA GLU A 86 11.00 6.87 0.81
C GLU A 86 11.27 6.76 2.31
N LEU A 87 10.65 7.62 3.12
CA LEU A 87 10.79 7.62 4.58
C LEU A 87 10.28 6.31 5.21
N TRP A 88 9.25 5.69 4.62
CA TRP A 88 8.75 4.38 5.04
C TRP A 88 9.70 3.26 4.60
N LEU A 89 10.22 3.35 3.36
CA LEU A 89 11.11 2.35 2.77
C LEU A 89 12.51 2.31 3.39
N ASN A 90 12.99 3.44 3.91
CA ASN A 90 14.30 3.54 4.57
C ASN A 90 14.33 2.95 6.00
N ASN A 91 13.29 2.24 6.42
CA ASN A 91 13.36 1.40 7.62
C ASN A 91 14.43 0.31 7.41
N ASP A 92 15.31 0.07 8.40
CA ASP A 92 16.39 -0.94 8.32
C ASP A 92 15.91 -2.35 7.92
N ARG A 93 14.61 -2.62 8.05
CA ARG A 93 13.95 -3.88 7.65
C ARG A 93 13.60 -4.00 6.17
N VAL A 94 13.65 -2.91 5.38
CA VAL A 94 13.10 -2.82 4.01
C VAL A 94 14.18 -2.45 2.98
N LYS A 95 15.44 -2.32 3.40
CA LYS A 95 16.58 -1.95 2.53
C LYS A 95 16.72 -2.82 1.27
N ASP A 96 16.43 -4.12 1.36
CA ASP A 96 16.51 -5.07 0.24
C ASP A 96 15.39 -4.88 -0.81
N LEU A 97 14.37 -4.08 -0.50
CA LEU A 97 13.22 -3.84 -1.38
C LEU A 97 13.32 -2.52 -2.15
N SER A 98 14.26 -1.63 -1.80
CA SER A 98 14.42 -0.24 -2.30
C SER A 98 14.46 -0.03 -3.82
N SER A 99 14.50 -1.09 -4.64
CA SER A 99 14.48 -1.01 -6.10
C SER A 99 13.06 -0.94 -6.71
N ASN A 100 11.99 -1.21 -5.94
CA ASN A 100 10.62 -1.23 -6.48
C ASN A 100 9.76 -0.03 -6.00
N PRO A 101 9.37 0.90 -6.89
CA PRO A 101 8.54 2.05 -6.50
C PRO A 101 7.09 1.68 -6.09
N ASN A 102 6.65 0.44 -6.34
CA ASN A 102 5.28 -0.03 -6.09
C ASN A 102 5.11 -0.76 -4.73
N LEU A 103 6.02 -0.56 -3.78
CA LEU A 103 6.00 -1.28 -2.49
C LEU A 103 4.91 -0.82 -1.53
N VAL A 104 4.50 0.44 -1.66
CA VAL A 104 3.51 1.04 -0.78
C VAL A 104 2.34 1.49 -1.63
N VAL A 105 1.17 0.93 -1.36
CA VAL A 105 -0.06 1.33 -2.04
C VAL A 105 -1.05 1.77 -0.97
N VAL A 106 -1.50 3.01 -1.06
CA VAL A 106 -2.49 3.57 -0.13
C VAL A 106 -3.83 3.63 -0.84
N ARG A 107 -4.81 2.89 -0.32
CA ARG A 107 -6.18 2.91 -0.84
C ARG A 107 -7.15 3.27 0.25
N THR A 108 -8.25 3.85 -0.16
CA THR A 108 -9.36 4.09 0.72
C THR A 108 -10.10 2.79 1.02
N LEU A 109 -10.60 2.66 2.26
CA LEU A 109 -11.19 1.40 2.70
C LEU A 109 -12.43 1.02 1.87
N TRP A 110 -13.16 2.00 1.32
CA TRP A 110 -14.28 1.73 0.43
C TRP A 110 -13.89 1.09 -0.92
N ASP A 111 -12.59 1.01 -1.24
CA ASP A 111 -12.06 0.24 -2.38
C ASP A 111 -11.68 -1.20 -2.00
N ASN A 112 -11.91 -1.60 -0.75
CA ASN A 112 -11.61 -2.96 -0.29
C ASN A 112 -12.68 -3.94 -0.76
N ASP A 113 -12.34 -4.80 -1.73
CA ASP A 113 -13.24 -5.82 -2.30
C ASP A 113 -13.83 -6.77 -1.24
N LYS A 114 -13.11 -6.97 -0.12
CA LYS A 114 -13.61 -7.79 1.00
C LYS A 114 -14.85 -7.19 1.67
N LEU A 115 -14.99 -5.86 1.65
CA LEU A 115 -16.18 -5.19 2.19
C LEU A 115 -17.41 -5.38 1.29
N HIS A 116 -17.21 -5.75 0.02
CA HIS A 116 -18.24 -5.77 -0.99
C HIS A 116 -18.71 -7.19 -1.34
N MET A 117 -18.42 -8.20 -0.51
CA MET A 117 -18.79 -9.60 -0.77
C MET A 117 -18.31 -10.08 -2.15
N ASN A 118 -17.04 -9.82 -2.47
CA ASN A 118 -16.41 -10.12 -3.78
C ASN A 118 -17.04 -9.38 -4.97
N ARG A 119 -17.62 -8.20 -4.72
CA ARG A 119 -18.12 -7.29 -5.77
C ARG A 119 -17.26 -6.04 -5.84
N LEU A 120 -17.33 -5.33 -6.97
CA LEU A 120 -16.69 -4.02 -7.08
C LEU A 120 -17.51 -2.95 -6.35
N PRO A 121 -16.85 -1.94 -5.74
CA PRO A 121 -17.49 -0.70 -5.30
C PRO A 121 -18.44 -0.13 -6.36
N MET A 122 -19.58 0.42 -5.92
CA MET A 122 -20.64 0.91 -6.84
C MET A 122 -20.15 1.96 -7.84
N TYR A 123 -19.21 2.83 -7.44
CA TYR A 123 -18.68 3.87 -8.33
C TYR A 123 -17.84 3.28 -9.49
N LEU A 124 -17.12 2.18 -9.25
CA LEU A 124 -16.37 1.48 -10.29
C LEU A 124 -17.31 0.78 -11.27
N ARG A 125 -18.38 0.15 -10.76
CA ARG A 125 -19.43 -0.43 -11.62
C ARG A 125 -20.10 0.62 -12.50
N TRP A 126 -20.40 1.79 -11.95
CA TRP A 126 -20.96 2.90 -12.71
C TRP A 126 -20.01 3.38 -13.81
N LYS A 127 -18.71 3.49 -13.50
CA LYS A 127 -17.68 3.87 -14.47
C LYS A 127 -17.58 2.85 -15.63
N GLN A 128 -17.55 1.56 -15.32
CA GLN A 128 -17.55 0.49 -16.33
C GLN A 128 -18.79 0.55 -17.23
N ASN A 129 -19.97 0.78 -16.64
CA ASN A 129 -21.20 0.91 -17.41
C ASN A 129 -21.19 2.11 -18.38
N ILE A 130 -20.51 3.21 -18.03
CA ILE A 130 -20.34 4.34 -18.94
C ILE A 130 -19.37 4.00 -20.07
N GLU A 131 -18.26 3.33 -19.76
CA GLU A 131 -17.28 2.89 -20.76
C GLU A 131 -17.90 1.89 -21.75
N ASP A 132 -18.74 0.95 -21.30
CA ASP A 132 -19.48 0.01 -22.15
C ASP A 132 -20.54 0.69 -23.06
N ARG A 133 -20.93 1.94 -22.74
CA ARG A 133 -21.94 2.71 -23.48
C ARG A 133 -21.33 3.65 -24.52
N THR A 134 -20.01 3.75 -24.59
CA THR A 134 -19.28 4.67 -25.48
C THR A 134 -18.58 3.87 -26.57
#